data_AF-A0A7Y2CLP1-F1
#
_entry.id   AF-A0A7Y2CLP1-F1
#
_cell.length_a   1.000
_cell.length_b   1.000
_cell.length_c   1.000
_cell.angle_alpha   90.00
_cell.angle_beta   90.00
_cell.angle_gamma   90.00
#
_symmetry.space_group_name_H-M   'P 1'
#
loop_
_entity.id
_entity.type
_entity.pdbx_description
1 polymer ?
#
loop_
_entity_poly.entity_id
_entity_poly.type
_entity_poly.pdbx_seq_one_letter_code
_entity_poly.pdbx_strand_id
1 'polypeptide(L)'
;MSAPARVRGRSPRSAGFATGLVARLAGTGLALAGLVAGGCATFSGAHVQEARTGEIVVRMTAPMTFDEIAERTYGDATLGRTVARVARLPYDKKVARGTVLVLPTRDRLRSELAVTEKADSHYDRGLAAVDRGNFRQAAESFRRALETAPDRADIRYNLGLALMQAGELADATAELERVAAARPGDADSRYAFGSVLRRRHAHARALKEFDAALRADSGHAAAAYARARTLADLGREDDATDAWDDFLRRFPDHSLAASARRHRDDPGNGSRPGGTGGALQP
;
A
#
# COMPACT_ATOMS: atom_id res chain seq x y z
N MET A 1 49.29 -30.36 14.55
CA MET A 1 49.38 -30.59 13.09
C MET A 1 49.10 -29.27 12.40
N SER A 2 50.14 -28.79 11.70
CA SER A 2 50.27 -27.74 10.69
C SER A 2 49.34 -26.51 10.68
N ALA A 3 49.97 -25.34 10.83
CA ALA A 3 49.47 -24.00 10.55
C ALA A 3 49.70 -23.61 9.05
N PRO A 4 49.82 -22.32 8.66
CA PRO A 4 48.77 -21.42 8.18
C PRO A 4 49.09 -20.80 6.78
N ALA A 5 48.19 -20.01 6.15
CA ALA A 5 48.60 -19.02 5.14
C ALA A 5 47.54 -17.94 4.83
N ARG A 6 47.97 -16.68 4.93
CA ARG A 6 47.35 -15.46 4.38
C ARG A 6 47.39 -15.47 2.84
N VAL A 7 46.60 -14.62 2.18
CA VAL A 7 47.08 -13.55 1.27
C VAL A 7 45.92 -12.66 0.82
N ARG A 8 46.18 -11.34 0.80
CA ARG A 8 45.36 -10.24 0.27
C ARG A 8 45.24 -10.30 -1.25
N GLY A 9 44.16 -9.80 -1.84
CA GLY A 9 44.13 -9.50 -3.28
C GLY A 9 42.88 -8.80 -3.80
N ARG A 10 42.97 -7.48 -3.92
CA ARG A 10 42.37 -6.57 -4.93
C ARG A 10 41.02 -6.89 -5.58
N SER A 11 40.17 -5.87 -5.55
CA SER A 11 39.13 -5.58 -6.54
C SER A 11 39.65 -5.55 -7.98
N PRO A 12 38.76 -5.82 -8.95
CA PRO A 12 38.63 -4.92 -10.08
C PRO A 12 37.18 -4.49 -10.36
N ARG A 13 37.10 -3.30 -10.96
CA ARG A 13 35.92 -2.70 -11.59
C ARG A 13 35.45 -3.53 -12.79
N SER A 14 34.16 -3.32 -13.10
CA SER A 14 33.56 -3.09 -14.44
C SER A 14 32.65 -4.17 -15.03
N ALA A 15 31.46 -3.66 -15.39
CA ALA A 15 30.68 -3.87 -16.62
C ALA A 15 29.94 -5.19 -16.87
N GLY A 16 28.63 -5.06 -17.15
CA GLY A 16 27.80 -6.10 -17.74
C GLY A 16 26.30 -5.82 -17.62
N PHE A 17 25.78 -4.96 -18.51
CA PHE A 17 24.35 -4.69 -18.74
C PHE A 17 23.57 -5.95 -19.18
N ALA A 18 22.26 -6.00 -18.87
CA ALA A 18 21.17 -6.33 -19.82
C ALA A 18 19.80 -6.37 -19.09
N THR A 19 18.96 -5.33 -19.20
CA THR A 19 17.79 -5.17 -20.12
C THR A 19 16.48 -5.78 -19.64
N GLY A 20 15.50 -4.90 -19.40
CA GLY A 20 14.08 -5.22 -19.25
C GLY A 20 13.22 -3.98 -19.55
N LEU A 21 13.52 -3.31 -20.68
CA LEU A 21 12.75 -2.18 -21.20
C LEU A 21 11.69 -2.72 -22.16
N VAL A 22 10.41 -2.69 -21.78
CA VAL A 22 9.31 -2.85 -22.74
C VAL A 22 8.84 -1.45 -23.13
N ALA A 23 9.55 -0.86 -24.08
CA ALA A 23 9.07 0.27 -24.87
C ALA A 23 8.09 -0.27 -25.91
N ARG A 24 6.84 0.20 -25.89
CA ARG A 24 5.87 -0.07 -26.96
C ARG A 24 6.34 0.66 -28.21
N LEU A 25 6.93 -0.09 -29.15
CA LEU A 25 7.14 0.29 -30.53
C LEU A 25 5.80 0.17 -31.27
N ALA A 26 5.22 1.30 -31.66
CA ALA A 26 4.32 1.36 -32.81
C ALA A 26 5.09 2.03 -33.94
N GLY A 27 5.64 1.20 -34.83
CA GLY A 27 6.24 1.65 -36.08
C GLY A 27 5.17 1.88 -37.14
N THR A 28 5.27 3.00 -37.85
CA THR A 28 5.04 3.10 -39.29
C THR A 28 5.76 4.36 -39.75
N GLY A 29 6.54 4.25 -40.81
CA GLY A 29 7.31 5.36 -41.36
C GLY A 29 6.41 6.48 -41.84
N LEU A 30 6.72 7.71 -41.43
CA LEU A 30 6.31 8.89 -42.19
C LEU A 30 7.51 9.81 -42.38
N ALA A 31 7.81 9.97 -43.66
CA ALA A 31 8.57 11.00 -44.34
C ALA A 31 8.88 12.29 -43.57
N LEU A 32 10.11 12.75 -43.76
CA LEU A 32 10.50 14.15 -43.79
C LEU A 32 9.54 14.96 -44.68
N ALA A 33 8.52 15.60 -44.10
CA ALA A 33 7.83 16.75 -44.70
C ALA A 33 6.82 17.33 -43.69
N GLY A 34 6.96 18.62 -43.38
CA GLY A 34 5.96 19.37 -42.62
C GLY A 34 6.56 20.21 -41.50
N LEU A 35 7.44 21.15 -41.85
CA LEU A 35 7.75 22.30 -41.01
C LEU A 35 6.44 23.09 -40.83
N VAL A 36 5.77 22.95 -39.70
CA VAL A 36 4.76 23.92 -39.25
C VAL A 36 5.42 24.71 -38.14
N ALA A 37 5.52 26.02 -38.36
CA ALA A 37 6.01 27.00 -37.42
C ALA A 37 5.12 27.04 -36.17
N GLY A 38 5.37 26.13 -35.22
CA GLY A 38 4.94 26.21 -33.84
C GLY A 38 6.20 26.30 -32.98
N GLY A 39 6.35 27.40 -32.24
CA GLY A 39 7.61 27.83 -31.62
C GLY A 39 8.38 26.71 -30.93
N CYS A 40 9.53 26.34 -31.52
CA CYS A 40 10.51 25.49 -30.87
C CYS A 40 11.22 26.31 -29.79
N ALA A 41 10.63 26.33 -28.59
CA ALA A 41 11.26 26.91 -27.42
C ALA A 41 12.46 26.03 -27.02
N THR A 42 13.66 26.34 -27.51
CA THR A 42 14.91 25.76 -26.99
C THR A 42 15.18 26.36 -25.63
N PHE A 43 14.94 25.63 -24.56
CA PHE A 43 15.49 25.99 -23.26
C PHE A 43 16.31 24.82 -22.75
N SER A 44 17.29 25.15 -21.89
CA SER A 44 18.26 24.22 -21.36
C SER A 44 17.62 22.95 -20.77
N GLY A 45 18.12 21.77 -21.15
CA GLY A 45 17.82 20.50 -20.50
C GLY A 45 16.79 19.57 -21.16
N ALA A 46 15.84 20.08 -21.95
CA ALA A 46 14.86 19.25 -22.66
C ALA A 46 14.22 19.93 -23.89
N HIS A 47 13.87 19.14 -24.90
CA HIS A 47 13.00 19.55 -26.01
C HIS A 47 11.56 19.09 -25.75
N VAL A 48 10.62 20.02 -25.79
CA VAL A 48 9.18 19.78 -25.61
C VAL A 48 8.50 19.97 -26.96
N GLN A 49 7.72 18.99 -27.40
CA GLN A 49 6.95 19.07 -28.63
C GLN A 49 5.56 18.48 -28.42
N GLU A 50 4.52 19.19 -28.83
CA GLU A 50 3.16 18.67 -28.84
C GLU A 50 2.93 17.81 -30.09
N ALA A 51 2.52 16.56 -29.89
CA ALA A 51 2.18 15.62 -30.94
C ALA A 51 0.74 15.83 -31.41
N ARG A 52 0.47 15.50 -32.68
CA ARG A 52 -0.89 15.57 -33.27
C ARG A 52 -1.92 14.69 -32.56
N THR A 53 -1.48 13.74 -31.76
CA THR A 53 -2.30 12.85 -30.94
C THR A 53 -2.84 13.53 -29.66
N GLY A 54 -2.46 14.78 -29.37
CA GLY A 54 -2.85 15.47 -28.13
C GLY A 54 -2.03 15.02 -26.93
N GLU A 55 -0.76 14.65 -27.16
CA GLU A 55 0.23 14.30 -26.14
C GLU A 55 1.45 15.21 -26.26
N ILE A 56 2.10 15.49 -25.15
CA ILE A 56 3.34 16.27 -25.11
C ILE A 56 4.53 15.30 -25.03
N VAL A 57 5.36 15.31 -26.06
CA VAL A 57 6.59 14.53 -26.12
C VAL A 57 7.73 15.39 -25.56
N VAL A 58 8.34 14.91 -24.48
CA VAL A 58 9.47 15.58 -23.83
C VAL A 58 10.72 14.73 -23.97
N ARG A 59 11.71 15.23 -24.71
CA ARG A 59 13.00 14.56 -24.94
C ARG A 59 14.07 15.22 -24.08
N MET A 60 14.61 14.46 -23.12
CA MET A 60 15.65 14.94 -22.19
C MET A 60 16.99 15.13 -22.91
N THR A 61 17.56 16.32 -22.83
CA THR A 61 18.93 16.63 -23.33
C THR A 61 19.97 16.70 -22.20
N ALA A 62 19.52 16.83 -20.94
CA ALA A 62 20.30 16.66 -19.72
C ALA A 62 19.45 15.97 -18.63
N PRO A 63 20.05 15.47 -17.53
CA PRO A 63 19.29 14.93 -16.42
C PRO A 63 18.48 16.01 -15.69
N MET A 64 17.18 15.79 -15.49
CA MET A 64 16.25 16.78 -14.89
C MET A 64 15.40 16.15 -13.77
N THR A 65 15.00 16.95 -12.77
CA THR A 65 13.98 16.56 -11.79
C THR A 65 12.58 16.64 -12.39
N PHE A 66 11.60 15.98 -11.77
CA PHE A 66 10.22 16.10 -12.23
C PHE A 66 9.63 17.50 -12.07
N ASP A 67 10.06 18.25 -11.06
CA ASP A 67 9.63 19.64 -10.87
C ASP A 67 10.15 20.53 -12.01
N GLU A 68 11.42 20.34 -12.42
CA GLU A 68 12.01 21.02 -13.58
C GLU A 68 11.27 20.65 -14.88
N ILE A 69 10.91 19.37 -15.05
CA ILE A 69 10.14 18.91 -16.21
C ILE A 69 8.72 19.50 -16.19
N ALA A 70 8.07 19.58 -15.04
CA ALA A 70 6.73 20.12 -14.89
C ALA A 70 6.67 21.63 -15.14
N GLU A 71 7.61 22.40 -14.57
CA GLU A 71 7.79 23.82 -14.86
C GLU A 71 8.01 24.02 -16.37
N ARG A 72 8.84 23.18 -16.98
CA ARG A 72 9.18 23.28 -18.40
C ARG A 72 8.01 22.95 -19.34
N THR A 73 7.18 21.98 -18.96
CA THR A 73 6.13 21.43 -19.82
C THR A 73 4.81 22.18 -19.63
N TYR A 74 4.49 22.57 -18.39
CA TYR A 74 3.20 23.13 -18.01
C TYR A 74 3.27 24.55 -17.41
N GLY A 75 4.47 25.06 -17.13
CA GLY A 75 4.67 26.34 -16.43
C GLY A 75 4.26 26.26 -14.96
N ASP A 76 4.35 25.08 -14.35
CA ASP A 76 3.98 24.85 -12.95
C ASP A 76 4.81 23.72 -12.33
N ALA A 77 5.87 24.09 -11.61
CA ALA A 77 6.74 23.17 -10.89
C ALA A 77 6.00 22.31 -9.85
N THR A 78 4.85 22.76 -9.32
CA THR A 78 4.09 22.00 -8.31
C THR A 78 3.53 20.69 -8.86
N LEU A 79 3.43 20.58 -10.19
CA LEU A 79 2.94 19.38 -10.88
C LEU A 79 3.99 18.26 -10.98
N GLY A 80 5.21 18.45 -10.48
CA GLY A 80 6.29 17.45 -10.60
C GLY A 80 5.91 16.06 -10.10
N ARG A 81 5.25 15.96 -8.94
CA ARG A 81 4.75 14.66 -8.42
C ARG A 81 3.74 14.00 -9.35
N THR A 82 2.89 14.81 -9.99
CA THR A 82 1.88 14.32 -10.93
C THR A 82 2.54 13.85 -12.22
N VAL A 83 3.52 14.60 -12.74
CA VAL A 83 4.32 14.18 -13.90
C VAL A 83 5.04 12.85 -13.63
N ALA A 84 5.65 12.68 -12.45
CA ALA A 84 6.28 11.42 -12.06
C ALA A 84 5.29 10.25 -12.03
N ARG A 85 4.08 10.50 -11.49
CA ARG A 85 3.00 9.52 -11.41
C ARG A 85 2.53 9.07 -12.79
N VAL A 86 2.25 10.03 -13.68
CA VAL A 86 1.80 9.74 -15.05
C VAL A 86 2.89 9.03 -15.84
N ALA A 87 4.16 9.43 -15.66
CA ALA A 87 5.31 8.75 -16.25
C ALA A 87 5.63 7.38 -15.61
N ARG A 88 4.98 7.03 -14.47
CA ARG A 88 5.24 5.82 -13.66
C ARG A 88 6.70 5.68 -13.25
N LEU A 89 7.32 6.79 -12.84
CA LEU A 89 8.70 6.85 -12.42
C LEU A 89 8.82 7.33 -10.96
N PRO A 90 9.87 6.89 -10.24
CA PRO A 90 10.09 7.30 -8.85
C PRO A 90 10.44 8.80 -8.79
N TYR A 91 9.62 9.56 -8.05
CA TYR A 91 9.72 11.03 -7.98
C TYR A 91 11.05 11.54 -7.42
N ASP A 92 11.72 10.77 -6.54
CA ASP A 92 13.00 11.14 -5.91
C ASP A 92 14.20 11.05 -6.88
N LYS A 93 14.01 10.48 -8.08
CA LYS A 93 15.07 10.31 -9.08
C LYS A 93 14.96 11.34 -10.20
N LYS A 94 16.12 11.81 -10.67
CA LYS A 94 16.20 12.58 -11.92
C LYS A 94 15.94 11.68 -13.12
N VAL A 95 15.21 12.19 -14.10
CA VAL A 95 15.02 11.55 -15.40
C VAL A 95 16.33 11.69 -16.19
N ALA A 96 16.86 10.58 -16.67
CA ALA A 96 18.16 10.55 -17.33
C ALA A 96 18.13 11.22 -18.72
N ARG A 97 19.28 11.76 -19.15
CA ARG A 97 19.49 12.25 -20.52
C ARG A 97 19.13 11.16 -21.54
N GLY A 98 18.47 11.55 -22.63
CA GLY A 98 18.05 10.64 -23.70
C GLY A 98 16.70 9.96 -23.45
N THR A 99 16.14 10.05 -22.24
CA THR A 99 14.78 9.57 -21.95
C THR A 99 13.76 10.41 -22.73
N VAL A 100 12.77 9.72 -23.31
CA VAL A 100 11.60 10.36 -23.94
C VAL A 100 10.40 10.08 -23.05
N LEU A 101 9.77 11.14 -22.56
CA LEU A 101 8.51 11.06 -21.82
C LEU A 101 7.37 11.43 -22.77
N VAL A 102 6.27 10.68 -22.65
CA VAL A 102 5.00 11.02 -23.29
C VAL A 102 4.07 11.44 -22.16
N LEU A 103 3.73 12.72 -22.14
CA LEU A 103 2.95 13.34 -21.08
C LEU A 103 1.61 13.85 -21.65
N PRO A 104 0.54 13.92 -20.85
CA PRO A 104 -0.75 14.45 -21.27
C PRO A 104 -0.67 15.96 -21.54
N THR A 105 -1.65 16.51 -22.26
CA THR A 105 -1.81 17.97 -22.36
C THR A 105 -2.15 18.59 -21.01
N ARG A 106 -1.97 19.91 -20.87
CA ARG A 106 -2.29 20.63 -19.64
C ARG A 106 -3.74 20.43 -19.20
N ASP A 107 -4.68 20.42 -20.15
CA ASP A 107 -6.11 20.24 -19.85
C ASP A 107 -6.41 18.81 -19.39
N ARG A 108 -5.80 17.81 -20.02
CA ARG A 108 -5.92 16.42 -19.59
C ARG A 108 -5.28 16.20 -18.23
N LEU A 109 -4.09 16.78 -17.99
CA LEU A 109 -3.43 16.74 -16.68
C LEU A 109 -4.29 17.40 -15.60
N ARG A 110 -4.89 18.57 -15.87
CA ARG A 110 -5.85 19.22 -14.96
C ARG A 110 -7.07 18.35 -14.68
N SER A 111 -7.60 17.66 -15.69
CA SER A 111 -8.72 16.74 -15.49
C SER A 111 -8.33 15.55 -14.61
N GLU A 112 -7.14 14.98 -14.80
CA GLU A 112 -6.61 13.89 -13.96
C GLU A 112 -6.34 14.38 -12.53
N LEU A 113 -5.77 15.58 -12.37
CA LEU A 113 -5.56 16.24 -11.09
C LEU A 113 -6.89 16.48 -10.36
N ALA A 114 -7.88 17.04 -11.04
CA ALA A 114 -9.20 17.29 -10.46
C ALA A 114 -9.89 15.99 -10.00
N VAL A 115 -9.71 14.89 -10.75
CA VAL A 115 -10.18 13.55 -10.34
C VAL A 115 -9.47 13.10 -9.06
N THR A 116 -8.15 13.30 -8.96
CA THR A 116 -7.39 12.93 -7.76
C THR A 116 -7.68 13.83 -6.56
N GLU A 117 -7.82 15.14 -6.74
CA GLU A 117 -8.18 16.09 -5.68
C GLU A 117 -9.59 15.81 -5.14
N LYS A 118 -10.53 15.44 -6.02
CA LYS A 118 -11.87 15.04 -5.60
C LYS A 118 -11.83 13.74 -4.79
N ALA A 119 -11.01 12.77 -5.19
CA ALA A 119 -10.80 11.55 -4.42
C ALA A 119 -10.18 11.86 -3.05
N ASP A 120 -9.15 12.69 -3.00
CA ASP A 120 -8.43 13.07 -1.78
C ASP A 120 -9.34 13.88 -0.84
N SER A 121 -10.17 14.79 -1.36
CA SER A 121 -11.16 15.52 -0.57
C SER A 121 -12.19 14.59 0.10
N HIS A 122 -12.70 13.60 -0.64
CA HIS A 122 -13.59 12.59 -0.07
C HIS A 122 -12.88 11.66 0.92
N TYR A 123 -11.61 11.35 0.67
CA TYR A 123 -10.77 10.59 1.58
C TYR A 123 -10.56 11.31 2.91
N ASP A 124 -10.17 12.58 2.88
CA ASP A 124 -9.96 13.40 4.09
C ASP A 124 -11.24 13.56 4.90
N ARG A 125 -12.38 13.75 4.22
CA ARG A 125 -13.69 13.74 4.88
C ARG A 125 -14.00 12.41 5.56
N GLY A 126 -13.59 11.30 4.94
CA GLY A 126 -13.70 9.96 5.50
C GLY A 126 -12.86 9.81 6.77
N LEU A 127 -11.59 10.22 6.73
CA LEU A 127 -10.70 10.22 7.90
C LEU A 127 -11.28 11.08 9.04
N ALA A 128 -11.71 12.30 8.74
CA ALA A 128 -12.32 13.18 9.73
C ALA A 128 -13.62 12.61 10.32
N ALA A 129 -14.33 11.73 9.61
CA ALA A 129 -15.49 11.00 10.14
C ALA A 129 -15.08 9.81 11.02
N VAL A 130 -13.98 9.11 10.69
CA VAL A 130 -13.37 8.10 11.56
C VAL A 130 -12.96 8.71 12.90
N ASP A 131 -12.31 9.87 12.88
CA ASP A 131 -11.87 10.57 14.11
C ASP A 131 -13.04 10.96 15.02
N ARG A 132 -14.21 11.21 14.42
CA ARG A 132 -15.47 11.48 15.13
C ARG A 132 -16.25 10.22 15.54
N GLY A 133 -15.74 9.02 15.23
CA GLY A 133 -16.42 7.75 15.48
C GLY A 133 -17.60 7.45 14.55
N ASN A 134 -17.81 8.27 13.51
CA ASN A 134 -18.94 8.17 12.58
C ASN A 134 -18.61 7.21 11.42
N PHE A 135 -18.45 5.92 11.73
CA PHE A 135 -17.92 4.93 10.79
C PHE A 135 -18.77 4.72 9.52
N ARG A 136 -20.10 4.81 9.59
CA ARG A 136 -20.97 4.73 8.41
C ARG A 136 -20.73 5.91 7.45
N GLN A 137 -20.61 7.12 7.99
CA GLN A 137 -20.30 8.32 7.19
C GLN A 137 -18.88 8.25 6.61
N ALA A 138 -17.93 7.69 7.35
CA ALA A 138 -16.58 7.44 6.85
C ALA A 138 -16.61 6.48 5.65
N ALA A 139 -17.32 5.36 5.77
CA ALA A 139 -17.48 4.39 4.68
C ALA A 139 -18.12 5.01 3.43
N GLU A 140 -19.16 5.83 3.59
CA GLU A 140 -19.75 6.55 2.44
C GLU A 140 -18.74 7.48 1.76
N SER A 141 -17.97 8.23 2.55
CA SER A 141 -16.96 9.15 2.01
C SER A 141 -15.85 8.39 1.27
N PHE A 142 -15.38 7.26 1.80
CA PHE A 142 -14.41 6.41 1.11
C PHE A 142 -14.97 5.74 -0.15
N ARG A 143 -16.25 5.32 -0.16
CA ARG A 143 -16.91 4.81 -1.38
C ARG A 143 -16.88 5.89 -2.49
N ARG A 144 -17.24 7.14 -2.16
CA ARG A 144 -17.19 8.27 -3.11
C ARG A 144 -15.77 8.57 -3.60
N ALA A 145 -14.76 8.42 -2.74
CA ALA A 145 -13.37 8.56 -3.17
C ALA A 145 -12.94 7.46 -4.15
N LEU A 146 -13.43 6.23 -3.96
CA LEU A 146 -13.16 5.09 -4.85
C LEU A 146 -13.94 5.13 -6.16
N GLU A 147 -15.07 5.85 -6.24
CA GLU A 147 -15.78 6.10 -7.51
C GLU A 147 -14.89 6.87 -8.49
N THR A 148 -14.07 7.79 -8.00
CA THR A 148 -13.15 8.59 -8.83
C THR A 148 -11.75 7.99 -8.93
N ALA A 149 -11.30 7.24 -7.93
CA ALA A 149 -9.97 6.63 -7.90
C ALA A 149 -10.02 5.15 -7.46
N PRO A 150 -10.52 4.23 -8.32
CA PRO A 150 -10.81 2.85 -7.94
C PRO A 150 -9.58 2.02 -7.54
N ASP A 151 -8.40 2.42 -8.00
CA ASP A 151 -7.14 1.71 -7.78
C ASP A 151 -6.43 2.09 -6.46
N ARG A 152 -7.01 3.01 -5.67
CA ARG A 152 -6.44 3.48 -4.40
C ARG A 152 -6.67 2.46 -3.29
N ALA A 153 -5.76 1.48 -3.19
CA ALA A 153 -5.85 0.39 -2.22
C ALA A 153 -5.69 0.84 -0.75
N ASP A 154 -5.09 2.00 -0.48
CA ASP A 154 -5.11 2.67 0.83
C ASP A 154 -6.52 3.15 1.22
N ILE A 155 -7.24 3.78 0.30
CA ILE A 155 -8.64 4.19 0.52
C ILE A 155 -9.52 2.96 0.73
N ARG A 156 -9.32 1.91 -0.08
CA ARG A 156 -10.04 0.63 0.06
C ARG A 156 -9.79 -0.06 1.40
N TYR A 157 -8.55 0.00 1.90
CA TYR A 157 -8.20 -0.51 3.22
C TYR A 157 -8.98 0.22 4.32
N ASN A 158 -8.98 1.56 4.28
CA ASN A 158 -9.70 2.38 5.25
C ASN A 158 -11.23 2.22 5.16
N LEU A 159 -11.77 2.02 3.95
CA LEU A 159 -13.16 1.62 3.76
C LEU A 159 -13.46 0.29 4.48
N GLY A 160 -12.62 -0.72 4.27
CA GLY A 160 -12.75 -2.01 4.94
C GLY A 160 -12.74 -1.90 6.47
N LEU A 161 -11.83 -1.11 7.03
CA LEU A 161 -11.77 -0.85 8.48
C LEU A 161 -13.01 -0.09 8.98
N ALA A 162 -13.45 0.95 8.27
CA ALA A 162 -14.64 1.72 8.64
C ALA A 162 -15.90 0.84 8.63
N LEU A 163 -16.08 0.02 7.59
CA LEU A 163 -17.19 -0.95 7.50
C LEU A 163 -17.15 -1.96 8.64
N MET A 164 -15.95 -2.45 8.97
CA MET A 164 -15.76 -3.37 10.09
C MET A 164 -16.20 -2.71 11.42
N GLN A 165 -15.84 -1.45 11.66
CA GLN A 165 -16.28 -0.70 12.86
C GLN A 165 -17.78 -0.37 12.84
N ALA A 166 -18.36 -0.12 11.67
CA ALA A 166 -19.79 0.09 11.49
C ALA A 166 -20.64 -1.19 11.66
N GLY A 167 -20.00 -2.36 11.74
CA GLY A 167 -20.67 -3.66 11.84
C GLY A 167 -21.11 -4.25 10.49
N GLU A 168 -20.78 -3.60 9.38
CA GLU A 168 -21.04 -4.04 8.00
C GLU A 168 -20.00 -5.10 7.57
N LEU A 169 -19.98 -6.24 8.28
CA LEU A 169 -18.88 -7.22 8.18
C LEU A 169 -18.77 -7.89 6.82
N ALA A 170 -19.88 -8.07 6.09
CA ALA A 170 -19.87 -8.69 4.76
C ALA A 170 -19.12 -7.81 3.75
N ASP A 171 -19.48 -6.53 3.67
CA ASP A 171 -18.82 -5.55 2.81
C ASP A 171 -17.36 -5.34 3.22
N ALA A 172 -17.08 -5.26 4.52
CA ALA A 172 -15.71 -5.18 5.03
C ALA A 172 -14.86 -6.37 4.59
N THR A 173 -15.44 -7.59 4.57
CA THR A 173 -14.74 -8.79 4.08
C THR A 173 -14.35 -8.63 2.62
N ALA A 174 -15.29 -8.22 1.77
CA ALA A 174 -15.06 -8.08 0.33
C ALA A 174 -13.97 -7.03 0.02
N GLU A 175 -13.99 -5.89 0.73
CA GLU A 175 -12.98 -4.85 0.51
C GLU A 175 -11.60 -5.25 1.03
N LEU A 176 -11.50 -5.82 2.23
CA LEU A 176 -10.22 -6.25 2.80
C LEU A 176 -9.62 -7.46 2.08
N GLU A 177 -10.43 -8.35 1.53
CA GLU A 177 -9.97 -9.45 0.66
C GLU A 177 -9.27 -8.91 -0.59
N ARG A 178 -9.84 -7.89 -1.24
CA ARG A 178 -9.20 -7.23 -2.40
C ARG A 178 -7.89 -6.57 -2.03
N VAL A 179 -7.80 -5.92 -0.86
CA VAL A 179 -6.54 -5.30 -0.41
C VAL A 179 -5.48 -6.36 -0.13
N ALA A 180 -5.81 -7.42 0.60
CA ALA A 180 -4.88 -8.50 0.92
C ALA A 180 -4.41 -9.25 -0.34
N ALA A 181 -5.28 -9.42 -1.33
CA ALA A 181 -4.91 -10.01 -2.63
C ALA A 181 -3.96 -9.10 -3.44
N ALA A 182 -4.19 -7.78 -3.42
CA ALA A 182 -3.33 -6.82 -4.10
C ALA A 182 -1.96 -6.63 -3.40
N ARG A 183 -1.89 -6.87 -2.10
CA ARG A 183 -0.68 -6.68 -1.27
C ARG A 183 -0.36 -7.95 -0.47
N PRO A 184 0.05 -9.06 -1.11
CA PRO A 184 0.26 -10.32 -0.42
C PRO A 184 1.41 -10.32 0.60
N GLY A 185 2.31 -9.32 0.54
CA GLY A 185 3.40 -9.14 1.51
C GLY A 185 3.11 -8.11 2.61
N ASP A 186 1.92 -7.52 2.64
CA ASP A 186 1.57 -6.51 3.63
C ASP A 186 0.88 -7.15 4.85
N ALA A 187 1.58 -7.15 5.98
CA ALA A 187 1.12 -7.80 7.21
C ALA A 187 -0.13 -7.13 7.79
N ASP A 188 -0.24 -5.80 7.72
CA ASP A 188 -1.38 -5.04 8.22
C ASP A 188 -2.66 -5.37 7.42
N SER A 189 -2.56 -5.42 6.09
CA SER A 189 -3.67 -5.81 5.22
C SER A 189 -4.19 -7.22 5.52
N ARG A 190 -3.27 -8.18 5.73
CA ARG A 190 -3.64 -9.56 6.11
C ARG A 190 -4.24 -9.64 7.51
N TYR A 191 -3.68 -8.91 8.46
CA TYR A 191 -4.23 -8.81 9.81
C TYR A 191 -5.65 -8.23 9.82
N ALA A 192 -5.89 -7.16 9.06
CA ALA A 192 -7.23 -6.57 8.94
C ALA A 192 -8.23 -7.55 8.32
N PHE A 193 -7.83 -8.26 7.25
CA PHE A 193 -8.67 -9.27 6.63
C PHE A 193 -8.97 -10.46 7.57
N GLY A 194 -7.94 -10.97 8.27
CA GLY A 194 -8.12 -11.99 9.30
C GLY A 194 -9.04 -11.53 10.44
N SER A 195 -8.96 -10.26 10.83
CA SER A 195 -9.78 -9.68 11.90
C SER A 195 -11.27 -9.65 11.55
N VAL A 196 -11.63 -9.23 10.33
CA VAL A 196 -13.03 -9.27 9.88
C VAL A 196 -13.53 -10.71 9.74
N LEU A 197 -12.70 -11.63 9.26
CA LEU A 197 -13.05 -13.06 9.18
C LEU A 197 -13.33 -13.66 10.55
N ARG A 198 -12.50 -13.35 11.57
CA ARG A 198 -12.71 -13.83 12.95
C ARG A 198 -14.01 -13.27 13.54
N ARG A 199 -14.31 -11.99 13.32
CA ARG A 199 -15.59 -11.37 13.75
C ARG A 199 -16.82 -12.00 13.09
N ARG A 200 -16.65 -12.61 11.92
CA ARG A 200 -17.69 -13.38 11.22
C ARG A 200 -17.69 -14.86 11.56
N HIS A 201 -16.93 -15.29 12.57
CA HIS A 201 -16.77 -16.68 12.98
C HIS A 201 -16.14 -17.60 11.92
N ALA A 202 -15.51 -17.03 10.89
CA ALA A 202 -14.74 -17.80 9.89
C ALA A 202 -13.33 -18.11 10.43
N HIS A 203 -13.24 -18.70 11.64
CA HIS A 203 -12.01 -18.83 12.42
C HIS A 203 -10.88 -19.56 11.67
N ALA A 204 -11.19 -20.62 10.93
CA ALA A 204 -10.18 -21.35 10.13
C ALA A 204 -9.58 -20.49 9.01
N ARG A 205 -10.36 -19.62 8.37
CA ARG A 205 -9.86 -18.68 7.36
C ARG A 205 -9.07 -17.55 8.02
N ALA A 206 -9.57 -17.02 9.14
CA ALA A 206 -8.88 -15.99 9.91
C ALA A 206 -7.49 -16.45 10.36
N LEU A 207 -7.37 -17.69 10.85
CA LEU A 207 -6.10 -18.28 11.28
C LEU A 207 -5.06 -18.27 10.14
N LYS A 208 -5.46 -18.67 8.92
CA LYS A 208 -4.58 -18.65 7.75
C LYS A 208 -4.05 -17.25 7.43
N GLU A 209 -4.89 -16.23 7.56
CA GLU A 209 -4.49 -14.84 7.33
C GLU A 209 -3.58 -14.29 8.43
N PHE A 210 -3.82 -14.64 9.69
CA PHE A 210 -2.90 -14.28 10.78
C PHE A 210 -1.54 -14.97 10.64
N ASP A 211 -1.52 -16.25 10.25
CA ASP A 211 -0.27 -16.95 9.94
C ASP A 211 0.46 -16.29 8.75
N ALA A 212 -0.28 -15.83 7.74
CA ALA A 212 0.30 -15.13 6.60
C ALA A 212 0.82 -13.74 6.98
N ALA A 213 0.15 -13.01 7.88
CA ALA A 213 0.63 -11.75 8.43
C ALA A 213 1.95 -11.96 9.21
N LEU A 214 2.03 -13.01 10.04
CA LEU A 214 3.25 -13.33 10.80
C LEU A 214 4.40 -13.86 9.95
N ARG A 215 4.12 -14.45 8.78
CA ARG A 215 5.16 -14.76 7.78
C ARG A 215 5.69 -13.50 7.10
N ALA A 216 4.84 -12.50 6.85
CA ALA A 216 5.23 -11.24 6.25
C ALA A 216 6.00 -10.35 7.23
N ASP A 217 5.49 -10.24 8.46
CA ASP A 217 6.16 -9.56 9.56
C ASP A 217 6.02 -10.38 10.85
N SER A 218 7.13 -11.02 11.24
CA SER A 218 7.18 -11.78 12.49
C SER A 218 6.95 -10.86 13.70
N GLY A 219 7.34 -9.58 13.65
CA GLY A 219 7.18 -8.60 14.74
C GLY A 219 5.75 -8.12 14.98
N HIS A 220 4.77 -8.54 14.17
CA HIS A 220 3.41 -8.03 14.22
C HIS A 220 2.62 -8.58 15.44
N ALA A 221 2.82 -7.95 16.60
CA ALA A 221 2.24 -8.38 17.87
C ALA A 221 0.70 -8.56 17.83
N ALA A 222 -0.02 -7.63 17.20
CA ALA A 222 -1.49 -7.74 17.10
C ALA A 222 -1.94 -9.00 16.31
N ALA A 223 -1.20 -9.42 15.29
CA ALA A 223 -1.49 -10.64 14.53
C ALA A 223 -1.16 -11.90 15.36
N ALA A 224 -0.06 -11.90 16.11
CA ALA A 224 0.29 -13.00 17.02
C ALA A 224 -0.77 -13.18 18.12
N TYR A 225 -1.19 -12.08 18.75
CA TYR A 225 -2.28 -12.08 19.73
C TYR A 225 -3.59 -12.56 19.10
N ALA A 226 -3.92 -12.09 17.90
CA ALA A 226 -5.13 -12.49 17.20
C ALA A 226 -5.14 -13.96 16.77
N ARG A 227 -3.98 -14.50 16.38
CA ARG A 227 -3.78 -15.93 16.09
C ARG A 227 -4.08 -16.79 17.30
N ALA A 228 -3.49 -16.48 18.46
CA ALA A 228 -3.69 -17.23 19.69
C ALA A 228 -5.18 -17.25 20.11
N ARG A 229 -5.86 -16.10 20.03
CA ARG A 229 -7.32 -16.04 20.25
C ARG A 229 -8.11 -16.92 19.28
N THR A 230 -7.72 -16.92 18.00
CA THR A 230 -8.43 -17.69 16.98
C THR A 230 -8.25 -19.20 17.15
N LEU A 231 -7.11 -19.63 17.67
CA LEU A 231 -6.88 -21.04 18.05
C LEU A 231 -7.79 -21.46 19.20
N ALA A 232 -7.95 -20.60 20.21
CA ALA A 232 -8.91 -20.82 21.29
C ALA A 232 -10.36 -20.86 20.77
N ASP A 233 -10.75 -19.93 19.88
CA ASP A 233 -12.08 -19.94 19.24
C ASP A 233 -12.36 -21.23 18.44
N LEU A 234 -11.31 -21.89 17.94
CA LEU A 234 -11.41 -23.18 17.23
C LEU A 234 -11.44 -24.40 18.16
N GLY A 235 -11.31 -24.20 19.48
CA GLY A 235 -11.19 -25.30 20.46
C GLY A 235 -9.85 -26.03 20.42
N ARG A 236 -8.82 -25.43 19.79
CA ARG A 236 -7.46 -25.98 19.74
C ARG A 236 -6.66 -25.49 20.93
N GLU A 237 -7.01 -26.00 22.12
CA GLU A 237 -6.53 -25.47 23.41
C GLU A 237 -5.00 -25.58 23.58
N ASP A 238 -4.40 -26.71 23.20
CA ASP A 238 -2.95 -26.90 23.27
C ASP A 238 -2.21 -25.89 22.36
N ASP A 239 -2.64 -25.79 21.09
CA ASP A 239 -2.06 -24.85 20.13
C ASP A 239 -2.24 -23.38 20.57
N ALA A 240 -3.37 -23.07 21.21
CA ALA A 240 -3.65 -21.73 21.74
C ALA A 240 -2.70 -21.41 22.90
N THR A 241 -2.46 -22.36 23.80
CA THR A 241 -1.53 -22.22 24.93
C THR A 241 -0.11 -21.98 24.44
N ASP A 242 0.36 -22.79 23.47
CA ASP A 242 1.66 -22.59 22.83
C ASP A 242 1.77 -21.22 22.16
N ALA A 243 0.69 -20.76 21.50
CA ALA A 243 0.65 -19.46 20.87
C ALA A 243 0.69 -18.30 21.89
N TRP A 244 0.08 -18.48 23.06
CA TRP A 244 0.16 -17.50 24.14
C TRP A 244 1.56 -17.43 24.75
N ASP A 245 2.20 -18.58 24.95
CA ASP A 245 3.57 -18.66 25.45
C ASP A 245 4.56 -18.02 24.45
N ASP A 246 4.39 -18.28 23.15
CA ASP A 246 5.16 -17.61 22.10
C ASP A 246 4.96 -16.09 22.14
N PHE A 247 3.71 -15.63 22.26
CA PHE A 247 3.41 -14.20 22.34
C PHE A 247 4.11 -13.54 23.54
N LEU A 248 3.98 -14.13 24.73
CA LEU A 248 4.57 -13.59 25.96
C LEU A 248 6.10 -13.60 25.93
N ARG A 249 6.70 -14.59 25.29
CA ARG A 249 8.15 -14.69 25.11
C ARG A 249 8.68 -13.63 24.14
N ARG A 250 7.94 -13.34 23.07
CA ARG A 250 8.37 -12.42 22.00
C ARG A 250 8.02 -10.97 22.29
N PHE A 251 6.94 -10.73 23.02
CA PHE A 251 6.39 -9.41 23.28
C PHE A 251 6.14 -9.19 24.80
N PRO A 252 7.17 -9.37 25.66
CA PRO A 252 7.00 -9.35 27.11
C PRO A 252 6.48 -8.01 27.65
N ASP A 253 6.84 -6.90 26.99
CA ASP A 253 6.48 -5.53 27.39
C ASP A 253 5.36 -4.92 26.55
N HIS A 254 4.72 -5.68 25.66
CA HIS A 254 3.62 -5.17 24.84
C HIS A 254 2.38 -4.94 25.70
N SER A 255 1.57 -3.93 25.36
CA SER A 255 0.33 -3.57 26.07
C SER A 255 -0.70 -4.71 26.18
N LEU A 256 -0.55 -5.76 25.37
CA LEU A 256 -1.42 -6.94 25.34
C LEU A 256 -0.88 -8.10 26.18
N ALA A 257 0.35 -8.01 26.71
CA ALA A 257 0.98 -9.09 27.48
C ALA A 257 0.18 -9.48 28.72
N ALA A 258 -0.34 -8.51 29.47
CA ALA A 258 -1.21 -8.79 30.63
C ALA A 258 -2.49 -9.55 30.22
N SER A 259 -3.09 -9.19 29.08
CA SER A 259 -4.26 -9.88 28.55
C SER A 259 -3.92 -11.28 28.03
N ALA A 260 -2.75 -11.45 27.41
CA ALA A 260 -2.27 -12.76 26.96
C ALA A 260 -2.03 -13.73 28.13
N ARG A 261 -1.43 -13.26 29.25
CA ARG A 261 -1.27 -14.07 30.47
C ARG A 261 -2.60 -14.59 30.98
N ARG A 262 -3.62 -13.72 31.07
CA ARG A 262 -4.97 -14.14 31.50
C ARG A 262 -5.56 -15.23 30.61
N HIS A 263 -5.45 -15.09 29.29
CA HIS A 263 -5.96 -16.12 28.37
C HIS A 263 -5.19 -17.43 28.43
N ARG A 264 -3.89 -17.36 28.73
CA ARG A 264 -3.01 -18.52 28.91
C ARG A 264 -3.32 -19.29 30.19
N ASP A 265 -3.55 -18.57 31.28
CA ASP A 265 -3.77 -19.16 32.60
C ASP A 265 -5.24 -19.61 32.81
N ASP A 266 -6.20 -19.00 32.12
CA ASP A 266 -7.64 -19.33 32.18
C ASP A 266 -8.29 -19.41 30.78
N PRO A 267 -8.09 -20.54 30.05
CA PRO A 267 -8.61 -20.72 28.71
C PRO A 267 -10.15 -20.84 28.64
N GLY A 268 -10.83 -21.14 29.76
CA GLY A 268 -12.27 -21.46 29.79
C GLY A 268 -13.22 -20.29 30.01
N ASN A 269 -12.73 -19.12 30.42
CA ASN A 269 -13.55 -17.97 30.86
C ASN A 269 -13.76 -16.89 29.78
N GLY A 270 -12.95 -16.89 28.72
CA GLY A 270 -12.98 -15.86 27.67
C GLY A 270 -14.17 -15.91 26.69
N SER A 271 -14.95 -17.00 26.70
CA SER A 271 -15.94 -17.33 25.65
C SER A 271 -17.38 -17.43 26.14
N ARG A 272 -17.68 -17.19 27.42
CA ARG A 272 -19.05 -17.24 27.95
C ARG A 272 -19.69 -15.84 27.96
N PRO A 273 -20.68 -15.54 27.09
CA PRO A 273 -21.46 -14.33 27.22
C PRO A 273 -22.53 -14.55 28.31
N GLY A 274 -22.31 -13.97 29.49
CA GLY A 274 -23.30 -13.90 30.57
C GLY A 274 -23.34 -15.12 31.49
N GLY A 275 -23.04 -14.89 32.77
CA GLY A 275 -23.14 -15.90 33.83
C GLY A 275 -22.74 -15.34 35.18
N THR A 276 -23.69 -14.64 35.82
CA THR A 276 -23.64 -14.26 37.24
C THR A 276 -23.61 -15.48 38.16
N GLY A 277 -22.90 -15.36 39.29
CA GLY A 277 -23.01 -16.22 40.47
C GLY A 277 -21.76 -17.08 40.67
N GLY A 278 -21.06 -17.05 41.80
CA GLY A 278 -21.31 -16.49 43.12
C GLY A 278 -20.57 -17.40 44.11
N ALA A 279 -19.76 -16.83 45.00
CA ALA A 279 -19.36 -17.45 46.26
C ALA A 279 -18.63 -16.40 47.12
N LEU A 280 -19.39 -15.59 47.86
CA LEU A 280 -18.97 -15.32 49.22
C LEU A 280 -19.11 -16.65 49.98
N GLN A 281 -18.03 -17.07 50.62
CA GLN A 281 -18.03 -18.11 51.64
C GLN A 281 -17.75 -17.46 53.01
N PRO A 282 -18.24 -18.07 54.10
CA PRO A 282 -18.75 -17.39 55.30
C PRO A 282 -17.71 -16.62 56.11
#